data_AF-A0A7J6UF71-F1
#
_entry.id   AF-A0A7J6UF71-F1
#
_cell.length_a   1.000
_cell.length_b   1.000
_cell.length_c   1.000
_cell.angle_alpha   90.00
_cell.angle_beta   90.00
_cell.angle_gamma   90.00
#
_symmetry.space_group_name_H-M   'P 1'
#
loop_
_entity.id
_entity.type
_entity.pdbx_description
1 polymer ?
#
loop_
_entity_poly.entity_id
_entity_poly.type
_entity_poly.pdbx_seq_one_letter_code
_entity_poly.pdbx_strand_id
1 'polypeptide(L)'
;MVRGLAPDSSSGGLYSITFGVFQHTGCRQSCCDAIVTLTGAQLVVARPVMTPAVPPAAIDKAAIDEGHDSTTAPDNSDSGVDSEVDFSQRRKLSKDFLRMPGATGQQLRLGLLKGANMVFFAAGNRGKQHVYERAAELGVNVIIVDEPNSWVQDLVTTGVAKKYIPLDINTHDHDKLHNDAVEALRKLDRIDGICTVWETSILHTARLCEEFRLPGPPVAAVELARDKRKTRDVLEAAGWPTTRHRLVTAESDLREASQYVGFPAVLKPVAGSASVGVQRVDCYEHLVEAFNTVTRSLADMVLVDGIFVHKNDDIDHTVEFGSFMLEEYLDGSEVDVNIVMSDGVATYVCVHDNGPTLEPHFNETWDIFPSTLPSDQILSHEVPDLLWS
;
A
#
# COMPACT_ATOMS: atom_id res chain seq x y z
N MET A 1 -20.12 -23.99 10.57
CA MET A 1 -20.98 -22.92 11.11
C MET A 1 -20.19 -22.18 12.18
N VAL A 2 -19.39 -21.19 11.77
CA VAL A 2 -18.67 -20.29 12.68
C VAL A 2 -19.19 -18.89 12.36
N ARG A 3 -19.61 -18.15 13.39
CA ARG A 3 -20.17 -16.79 13.21
C ARG A 3 -19.04 -15.82 12.89
N GLY A 4 -19.21 -15.02 11.85
CA GLY A 4 -18.29 -13.92 11.57
C GLY A 4 -18.24 -12.96 12.75
N LEU A 5 -17.02 -12.60 13.17
CA LEU A 5 -16.80 -11.44 14.02
C LEU A 5 -16.96 -10.21 13.13
N ALA A 6 -18.01 -9.43 13.37
CA ALA A 6 -18.07 -8.08 12.82
C ALA A 6 -16.95 -7.24 13.49
N PRO A 7 -16.13 -6.50 12.73
CA PRO A 7 -15.12 -5.64 13.33
C PRO A 7 -15.80 -4.52 14.12
N ASP A 8 -15.28 -4.24 15.32
CA ASP A 8 -15.74 -3.13 16.15
C ASP A 8 -15.42 -1.80 15.48
N SER A 9 -16.36 -0.86 15.49
CA SER A 9 -16.42 0.30 14.60
C SER A 9 -15.61 1.51 15.06
N SER A 10 -14.57 1.29 15.87
CA SER A 10 -13.92 2.34 16.67
C SER A 10 -12.48 2.74 16.27
N SER A 11 -11.84 2.05 15.31
CA SER A 11 -10.46 2.37 14.84
C SER A 11 -10.29 2.30 13.31
N GLY A 12 -10.80 3.32 12.63
CA GLY A 12 -10.60 3.53 11.19
C GLY A 12 -9.37 4.38 10.86
N GLY A 13 -8.57 3.96 9.88
CA GLY A 13 -7.43 4.72 9.35
C GLY A 13 -7.26 4.56 7.83
N LEU A 14 -6.32 5.31 7.23
CA LEU A 14 -6.09 5.34 5.78
C LEU A 14 -4.79 4.64 5.37
N TYR A 15 -4.90 3.56 4.56
CA TYR A 15 -3.77 2.74 4.09
C TYR A 15 -3.84 2.46 2.60
N SER A 16 -2.65 2.26 2.03
CA SER A 16 -2.44 1.74 0.68
C SER A 16 -1.90 0.32 0.73
N ILE A 17 -2.32 -0.47 -0.26
CA ILE A 17 -1.98 -1.86 -0.50
C ILE A 17 -1.84 -1.99 -2.02
N THR A 18 -0.88 -2.78 -2.51
CA THR A 18 -0.57 -2.88 -3.95
C THR A 18 -0.32 -4.34 -4.34
N PHE A 19 -0.72 -4.76 -5.55
CA PHE A 19 -0.80 -6.15 -6.01
C PHE A 19 -0.45 -6.28 -7.50
N GLY A 20 0.44 -7.22 -7.89
CA GLY A 20 0.93 -7.45 -9.28
C GLY A 20 0.84 -8.89 -9.84
N VAL A 21 1.14 -9.08 -11.14
CA VAL A 21 1.05 -10.28 -12.04
C VAL A 21 2.12 -10.12 -13.17
N PHE A 22 2.37 -10.97 -14.18
CA PHE A 22 3.50 -10.74 -15.15
C PHE A 22 3.27 -11.10 -16.65
N GLN A 23 3.33 -10.14 -17.60
CA GLN A 23 3.79 -10.38 -19.01
C GLN A 23 4.04 -9.13 -19.89
N HIS A 24 4.44 -9.33 -21.16
CA HIS A 24 5.48 -8.53 -21.82
C HIS A 24 5.16 -7.88 -23.19
N THR A 25 5.29 -6.55 -23.30
CA THR A 25 5.78 -5.86 -24.53
C THR A 25 6.65 -4.64 -24.19
N GLY A 26 7.72 -4.41 -24.97
CA GLY A 26 8.79 -3.46 -24.61
C GLY A 26 8.66 -2.07 -25.21
N CYS A 27 8.87 -1.04 -24.39
CA CYS A 27 9.31 0.30 -24.80
C CYS A 27 10.14 0.94 -23.65
N ARG A 28 10.80 2.07 -23.91
CA ARG A 28 11.66 2.76 -22.94
C ARG A 28 11.02 4.09 -22.52
N GLN A 29 10.84 4.31 -21.22
CA GLN A 29 11.21 5.52 -20.46
C GLN A 29 10.86 5.29 -18.97
N SER A 30 11.54 5.96 -18.03
CA SER A 30 11.38 5.76 -16.58
C SER A 30 10.71 6.94 -15.87
N CYS A 31 9.75 6.66 -14.98
CA CYS A 31 9.25 7.57 -13.95
C CYS A 31 9.16 6.81 -12.61
N CYS A 32 9.16 7.52 -11.47
CA CYS A 32 9.09 6.94 -10.13
C CYS A 32 8.12 7.75 -9.26
N ASP A 33 6.94 7.23 -8.96
CA ASP A 33 6.01 7.82 -8.00
C ASP A 33 6.12 7.18 -6.60
N ALA A 34 5.65 7.89 -5.57
CA ALA A 34 5.84 7.53 -4.17
C ALA A 34 4.55 7.05 -3.49
N ILE A 35 4.32 5.75 -3.50
CA ILE A 35 3.23 5.10 -2.76
C ILE A 35 3.82 4.13 -1.71
N VAL A 36 3.15 4.00 -0.56
CA VAL A 36 3.50 2.98 0.44
C VAL A 36 2.87 1.66 0.01
N THR A 37 3.71 0.81 -0.56
CA THR A 37 3.33 -0.51 -1.05
C THR A 37 3.33 -1.53 0.09
N LEU A 38 2.16 -2.09 0.40
CA LEU A 38 2.08 -3.41 1.06
C LEU A 38 1.90 -4.46 -0.05
N THR A 39 3.00 -5.05 -0.52
CA THR A 39 2.96 -6.16 -1.50
C THR A 39 2.49 -7.44 -0.83
N GLY A 40 1.36 -7.98 -1.28
CA GLY A 40 0.71 -9.12 -0.60
C GLY A 40 -0.03 -10.10 -1.51
N ALA A 41 -1.11 -9.67 -2.14
CA ALA A 41 -1.95 -10.51 -3.01
C ALA A 41 -1.50 -10.49 -4.47
N GLN A 42 -1.91 -11.51 -5.22
CA GLN A 42 -1.95 -11.50 -6.68
C GLN A 42 -3.42 -11.65 -7.10
N LEU A 43 -3.93 -10.72 -7.91
CA LEU A 43 -5.31 -10.75 -8.38
C LEU A 43 -5.36 -11.45 -9.76
N VAL A 44 -5.85 -12.68 -9.82
CA VAL A 44 -5.97 -13.40 -11.09
C VAL A 44 -7.25 -12.98 -11.83
N VAL A 45 -7.11 -12.15 -12.86
CA VAL A 45 -8.20 -11.82 -13.79
C VAL A 45 -8.39 -12.98 -14.78
N ALA A 46 -9.19 -13.97 -14.39
CA ALA A 46 -9.53 -15.10 -15.26
C ALA A 46 -10.50 -14.66 -16.38
N ARG A 47 -10.18 -14.97 -17.64
CA ARG A 47 -11.11 -14.75 -18.77
C ARG A 47 -12.40 -15.57 -18.58
N PRO A 48 -13.60 -14.95 -18.62
CA PRO A 48 -14.85 -15.71 -18.58
C PRO A 48 -15.02 -16.53 -19.88
N VAL A 49 -15.28 -17.83 -19.73
CA VAL A 49 -15.66 -18.71 -20.84
C VAL A 49 -17.06 -18.30 -21.31
N MET A 50 -17.17 -17.72 -22.50
CA MET A 50 -18.45 -17.29 -23.06
C MET A 50 -19.39 -18.47 -23.30
N THR A 51 -20.51 -18.53 -22.57
CA THR A 51 -21.71 -19.25 -22.99
C THR A 51 -22.68 -18.30 -23.68
N PRO A 52 -23.39 -18.72 -24.74
CA PRO A 52 -24.25 -17.83 -25.52
C PRO A 52 -25.50 -17.42 -24.71
N ALA A 53 -25.73 -16.12 -24.60
CA ALA A 53 -26.87 -15.55 -23.87
C ALA A 53 -28.18 -15.64 -24.68
N VAL A 54 -29.29 -15.89 -23.98
CA VAL A 54 -30.66 -15.79 -24.50
C VAL A 54 -31.12 -14.32 -24.42
N PRO A 55 -31.74 -13.75 -25.47
CA PRO A 55 -32.13 -12.34 -25.47
C PRO A 55 -33.35 -12.08 -24.55
N PRO A 56 -33.35 -11.01 -23.74
CA PRO A 56 -34.50 -10.62 -22.92
C PRO A 56 -35.60 -9.94 -23.76
N ALA A 57 -36.85 -10.10 -23.33
CA ALA A 57 -38.01 -9.52 -23.98
C ALA A 57 -38.16 -8.01 -23.69
N ALA A 58 -38.72 -7.27 -24.65
CA ALA A 58 -38.97 -5.83 -24.53
C ALA A 58 -40.09 -5.51 -23.52
N ILE A 59 -39.95 -4.38 -22.83
CA ILE A 59 -41.02 -3.74 -22.03
C ILE A 59 -41.30 -2.36 -22.60
N ASP A 60 -42.58 -2.01 -22.60
CA ASP A 60 -43.20 -0.97 -23.42
C ASP A 60 -43.06 0.46 -22.85
N LYS A 61 -43.16 1.48 -23.71
CA LYS A 61 -43.14 2.90 -23.34
C LYS A 61 -44.49 3.56 -23.63
N ALA A 62 -45.29 3.83 -22.59
CA ALA A 62 -46.45 4.73 -22.71
C ALA A 62 -46.87 5.37 -21.37
N ALA A 63 -47.42 6.60 -21.48
CA ALA A 63 -48.18 7.39 -20.48
C ALA A 63 -47.41 8.03 -19.30
N ILE A 64 -47.71 9.25 -18.81
CA ILE A 64 -48.60 10.40 -19.16
C ILE A 64 -47.98 11.59 -18.37
N ASP A 65 -47.53 12.69 -18.97
CA ASP A 65 -48.23 13.95 -19.38
C ASP A 65 -48.18 15.09 -18.32
N GLU A 66 -48.46 16.32 -18.76
CA GLU A 66 -48.02 17.62 -18.22
C GLU A 66 -48.57 18.11 -16.85
N GLY A 67 -47.84 19.06 -16.24
CA GLY A 67 -48.30 19.89 -15.12
C GLY A 67 -47.36 21.07 -14.80
N HIS A 68 -47.71 22.28 -15.24
CA HIS A 68 -47.08 23.54 -14.80
C HIS A 68 -47.55 23.93 -13.39
N ASP A 69 -46.63 24.32 -12.50
CA ASP A 69 -46.78 25.57 -11.74
C ASP A 69 -45.41 26.13 -11.30
N SER A 70 -45.39 27.44 -11.12
CA SER A 70 -44.30 28.28 -10.65
C SER A 70 -44.12 28.22 -9.13
N THR A 71 -42.88 28.39 -8.64
CA THR A 71 -42.48 29.49 -7.71
C THR A 71 -41.04 29.33 -7.20
N THR A 72 -40.38 30.49 -6.99
CA THR A 72 -39.17 30.71 -6.17
C THR A 72 -37.96 29.80 -6.37
N ALA A 73 -36.97 30.30 -7.11
CA ALA A 73 -35.58 29.91 -6.88
C ALA A 73 -35.14 30.36 -5.47
N PRO A 74 -34.44 29.51 -4.68
CA PRO A 74 -33.76 29.97 -3.48
C PRO A 74 -32.57 30.85 -3.89
N ASP A 75 -32.59 32.03 -3.31
CA ASP A 75 -31.62 33.11 -3.39
C ASP A 75 -30.15 32.63 -3.44
N ASN A 76 -29.39 33.05 -4.47
CA ASN A 76 -27.93 32.99 -4.44
C ASN A 76 -27.42 34.15 -3.56
N SER A 77 -27.79 34.12 -2.28
CA SER A 77 -27.21 35.01 -1.27
C SER A 77 -25.82 34.49 -0.93
N ASP A 78 -24.83 34.94 -1.70
CA ASP A 78 -23.42 34.88 -1.37
C ASP A 78 -23.18 35.57 -0.01
N SER A 79 -23.25 34.78 1.07
CA SER A 79 -23.15 35.25 2.44
C SER A 79 -22.07 34.48 3.20
N GLY A 80 -20.83 34.66 2.76
CA GLY A 80 -19.64 34.61 3.60
C GLY A 80 -19.32 33.28 4.30
N VAL A 81 -18.58 32.42 3.60
CA VAL A 81 -17.65 31.47 4.24
C VAL A 81 -16.23 31.71 3.71
N ASP A 82 -15.80 32.98 3.76
CA ASP A 82 -14.39 33.39 3.56
C ASP A 82 -13.57 33.22 4.86
N SER A 83 -13.98 32.25 5.69
CA SER A 83 -13.19 31.73 6.80
C SER A 83 -12.47 30.48 6.30
N GLU A 84 -11.21 30.65 5.91
CA GLU A 84 -10.34 29.58 5.45
C GLU A 84 -10.37 28.40 6.45
N VAL A 85 -10.85 27.24 6.01
CA VAL A 85 -11.02 26.06 6.88
C VAL A 85 -9.65 25.50 7.24
N ASP A 86 -9.45 25.14 8.51
CA ASP A 86 -8.21 24.58 9.04
C ASP A 86 -8.43 23.31 9.89
N PHE A 87 -7.36 22.60 10.24
CA PHE A 87 -7.44 21.34 10.98
C PHE A 87 -8.15 21.48 12.35
N SER A 88 -8.15 22.66 12.99
CA SER A 88 -8.84 22.87 14.26
C SER A 88 -10.36 22.73 14.14
N GLN A 89 -10.90 22.95 12.94
CA GLN A 89 -12.33 22.85 12.64
C GLN A 89 -12.78 21.42 12.35
N ARG A 90 -11.86 20.47 12.08
CA ARG A 90 -12.14 19.05 11.76
C ARG A 90 -13.21 18.42 12.65
N ARG A 91 -13.14 18.65 13.97
CA ARG A 91 -14.05 18.04 14.96
C ARG A 91 -15.48 18.61 14.95
N LYS A 92 -15.72 19.71 14.22
CA LYS A 92 -17.02 20.39 14.10
C LYS A 92 -17.81 19.96 12.86
N LEU A 93 -17.16 19.28 11.91
CA LEU A 93 -17.76 18.86 10.64
C LEU A 93 -18.32 17.43 10.76
N SER A 94 -19.45 17.15 10.10
CA SER A 94 -19.98 15.78 10.02
C SER A 94 -19.12 14.91 9.10
N LYS A 95 -19.19 13.58 9.27
CA LYS A 95 -18.53 12.65 8.34
C LYS A 95 -19.05 12.80 6.91
N ASP A 96 -20.30 13.22 6.72
CA ASP A 96 -20.91 13.39 5.40
C ASP A 96 -20.27 14.55 4.63
N PHE A 97 -19.99 15.69 5.29
CA PHE A 97 -19.23 16.78 4.68
C PHE A 97 -17.80 16.36 4.31
N LEU A 98 -17.13 15.57 5.16
CA LEU A 98 -15.79 15.04 4.85
C LEU A 98 -15.81 14.06 3.66
N ARG A 99 -16.88 13.27 3.51
CA ARG A 99 -17.07 12.28 2.45
C ARG A 99 -17.74 12.84 1.18
N MET A 100 -18.11 14.12 1.17
CA MET A 100 -18.79 14.75 0.04
C MET A 100 -17.99 14.60 -1.27
N PRO A 101 -18.61 14.11 -2.37
CA PRO A 101 -18.02 14.03 -3.71
C PRO A 101 -17.99 15.41 -4.41
N GLY A 102 -17.24 15.53 -5.50
CA GLY A 102 -17.14 16.75 -6.32
C GLY A 102 -16.33 17.89 -5.70
N ALA A 103 -15.62 18.67 -6.53
CA ALA A 103 -14.49 19.55 -6.19
C ALA A 103 -14.53 20.28 -4.83
N THR A 104 -15.68 20.81 -4.42
CA THR A 104 -15.91 21.44 -3.11
C THR A 104 -15.52 20.55 -1.93
N GLY A 105 -15.84 19.26 -1.95
CA GLY A 105 -15.46 18.31 -0.89
C GLY A 105 -13.95 18.06 -0.83
N GLN A 106 -13.28 18.10 -1.98
CA GLN A 106 -11.81 18.00 -2.04
C GLN A 106 -11.16 19.28 -1.50
N GLN A 107 -11.64 20.46 -1.89
CA GLN A 107 -11.18 21.73 -1.32
C GLN A 107 -11.35 21.77 0.20
N LEU A 108 -12.49 21.30 0.72
CA LEU A 108 -12.73 21.17 2.16
C LEU A 108 -11.70 20.26 2.84
N ARG A 109 -11.47 19.05 2.31
CA ARG A 109 -10.48 18.11 2.86
C ARG A 109 -9.04 18.63 2.79
N LEU A 110 -8.67 19.32 1.72
CA LEU A 110 -7.35 19.92 1.57
C LEU A 110 -7.16 21.11 2.53
N GLY A 111 -8.16 21.99 2.67
CA GLY A 111 -8.13 23.07 3.67
C GLY A 111 -7.99 22.54 5.09
N LEU A 112 -8.69 21.45 5.41
CA LEU A 112 -8.55 20.77 6.71
C LEU A 112 -7.15 20.22 7.01
N LEU A 113 -6.23 20.12 6.05
CA LEU A 113 -4.82 19.79 6.34
C LEU A 113 -4.03 20.98 6.92
N LYS A 114 -4.52 22.21 6.70
CA LYS A 114 -3.84 23.44 7.13
C LYS A 114 -3.67 23.46 8.65
N GLY A 115 -2.42 23.59 9.08
CA GLY A 115 -2.01 23.62 10.47
C GLY A 115 -1.97 22.26 11.17
N ALA A 116 -2.21 21.14 10.47
CA ALA A 116 -2.07 19.79 11.05
C ALA A 116 -0.61 19.45 11.35
N ASN A 117 -0.33 18.88 12.52
CA ASN A 117 1.00 18.41 12.93
C ASN A 117 1.15 16.93 12.56
N MET A 118 1.74 16.67 11.38
CA MET A 118 1.94 15.32 10.86
C MET A 118 3.38 14.88 11.09
N VAL A 119 3.55 13.72 11.71
CA VAL A 119 4.84 13.07 11.87
C VAL A 119 5.04 12.07 10.73
N PHE A 120 6.12 12.25 9.98
CA PHE A 120 6.61 11.31 8.99
C PHE A 120 7.76 10.50 9.60
N PHE A 121 7.55 9.21 9.81
CA PHE A 121 8.56 8.31 10.36
C PHE A 121 9.35 7.65 9.23
N ALA A 122 10.68 7.78 9.27
CA ALA A 122 11.63 7.51 8.20
C ALA A 122 11.39 8.35 6.92
N ALA A 123 12.42 9.08 6.51
CA ALA A 123 12.35 9.97 5.36
C ALA A 123 12.49 9.24 4.01
N GLY A 124 13.10 8.05 4.05
CA GLY A 124 13.53 7.33 2.86
C GLY A 124 14.64 8.06 2.11
N ASN A 125 14.80 7.73 0.83
CA ASN A 125 15.78 8.39 -0.03
C ASN A 125 15.33 9.80 -0.46
N ARG A 126 16.29 10.62 -0.91
CA ARG A 126 16.05 12.02 -1.32
C ARG A 126 15.05 12.18 -2.48
N GLY A 127 14.77 11.12 -3.24
CA GLY A 127 13.70 11.12 -4.24
C GLY A 127 12.31 11.34 -3.65
N LYS A 128 12.10 11.06 -2.35
CA LYS A 128 10.84 11.31 -1.63
C LYS A 128 10.66 12.77 -1.17
N GLN A 129 11.61 13.67 -1.43
CA GLN A 129 11.56 15.09 -1.05
C GLN A 129 10.23 15.78 -1.42
N HIS A 130 9.71 15.49 -2.61
CA HIS A 130 8.47 16.06 -3.13
C HIS A 130 7.24 15.81 -2.23
N VAL A 131 7.22 14.74 -1.43
CA VAL A 131 6.09 14.45 -0.52
C VAL A 131 6.05 15.47 0.63
N TYR A 132 7.20 15.82 1.18
CA TYR A 132 7.31 16.79 2.28
C TYR A 132 7.04 18.22 1.80
N GLU A 133 7.54 18.55 0.61
CA GLU A 133 7.23 19.81 -0.08
C GLU A 133 5.73 19.93 -0.30
N ARG A 134 5.09 18.90 -0.86
CA ARG A 134 3.65 18.88 -1.11
C ARG A 134 2.83 18.96 0.18
N ALA A 135 3.25 18.29 1.25
CA ALA A 135 2.60 18.42 2.55
C ALA A 135 2.71 19.85 3.11
N ALA A 136 3.88 20.47 3.02
CA ALA A 136 4.10 21.85 3.45
C ALA A 136 3.28 22.88 2.63
N GLU A 137 3.16 22.69 1.30
CA GLU A 137 2.27 23.47 0.43
C GLU A 137 0.79 23.38 0.85
N LEU A 138 0.35 22.21 1.31
CA LEU A 138 -0.99 21.97 1.85
C LEU A 138 -1.15 22.51 3.29
N GLY A 139 -0.16 23.26 3.80
CA GLY A 139 -0.19 23.89 5.11
C GLY A 139 0.07 22.94 6.27
N VAL A 140 0.53 21.72 6.02
CA VAL A 140 0.87 20.75 7.07
C VAL A 140 2.15 21.19 7.78
N ASN A 141 2.14 21.14 9.11
CA ASN A 141 3.36 21.25 9.91
C ASN A 141 4.09 19.91 9.87
N VAL A 142 4.96 19.76 8.86
CA VAL A 142 5.76 18.55 8.63
C VAL A 142 6.79 18.38 9.76
N ILE A 143 6.69 17.26 10.47
CA ILE A 143 7.66 16.81 11.48
C ILE A 143 8.26 15.50 10.98
N ILE A 144 9.58 15.36 10.94
CA ILE A 144 10.23 14.15 10.41
C ILE A 144 11.07 13.48 11.51
N VAL A 145 10.89 12.16 11.66
CA VAL A 145 11.76 11.28 12.46
C VAL A 145 12.63 10.49 11.49
N ASP A 146 13.96 10.60 11.61
CA ASP A 146 14.88 9.93 10.66
C ASP A 146 16.30 9.76 11.26
N GLU A 147 17.17 9.05 10.55
CA GLU A 147 18.58 8.80 10.92
C GLU A 147 19.36 10.08 11.29
N PRO A 148 20.19 10.12 12.36
CA PRO A 148 20.80 11.35 12.87
C PRO A 148 21.50 12.24 11.84
N ASN A 149 22.14 11.63 10.84
CA ASN A 149 22.88 12.30 9.76
C ASN A 149 22.08 12.41 8.44
N SER A 150 20.74 12.40 8.51
CA SER A 150 19.86 12.41 7.34
C SER A 150 19.89 13.73 6.55
N TRP A 151 19.61 13.60 5.25
CA TRP A 151 19.41 14.70 4.30
C TRP A 151 18.24 15.62 4.67
N VAL A 152 17.32 15.21 5.55
CA VAL A 152 16.18 16.04 5.98
C VAL A 152 16.55 17.27 6.81
N GLN A 153 17.81 17.37 7.27
CA GLN A 153 18.35 18.60 7.84
C GLN A 153 18.24 19.78 6.85
N ASP A 154 18.34 19.52 5.54
CA ASP A 154 18.12 20.50 4.48
C ASP A 154 16.66 21.01 4.50
N LEU A 155 15.69 20.13 4.72
CA LEU A 155 14.25 20.48 4.74
C LEU A 155 13.87 21.36 5.93
N VAL A 156 14.56 21.23 7.06
CA VAL A 156 14.41 22.16 8.19
C VAL A 156 15.03 23.51 7.85
N THR A 157 16.18 23.50 7.18
CA THR A 157 16.90 24.73 6.77
C THR A 157 16.10 25.53 5.72
N THR A 158 15.39 24.87 4.81
CA THR A 158 14.49 25.52 3.84
C THR A 158 13.10 25.84 4.40
N GLY A 159 12.76 25.37 5.61
CA GLY A 159 11.48 25.61 6.28
C GLY A 159 10.31 24.73 5.83
N VAL A 160 10.58 23.74 4.96
CA VAL A 160 9.65 22.69 4.53
C VAL A 160 9.26 21.82 5.73
N ALA A 161 10.26 21.28 6.44
CA ALA A 161 10.05 20.60 7.72
C ALA A 161 10.08 21.61 8.87
N LYS A 162 9.07 21.58 9.74
CA LYS A 162 9.00 22.41 10.96
C LYS A 162 9.90 21.87 12.07
N LYS A 163 10.12 20.56 12.11
CA LYS A 163 10.99 19.90 13.09
C LYS A 163 11.55 18.60 12.53
N TYR A 164 12.78 18.32 12.92
CA TYR A 164 13.46 17.06 12.68
C TYR A 164 13.82 16.44 14.03
N ILE A 165 13.64 15.12 14.15
CA ILE A 165 13.90 14.33 15.34
C ILE A 165 14.88 13.21 14.94
N PRO A 166 16.17 13.32 15.32
CA PRO A 166 17.17 12.30 15.01
C PRO A 166 16.96 11.06 15.87
N LEU A 167 16.77 9.88 15.25
CA LEU A 167 16.76 8.56 15.90
C LEU A 167 17.45 7.54 15.00
N ASP A 168 18.10 6.54 15.60
CA ASP A 168 18.63 5.35 14.91
C ASP A 168 17.46 4.45 14.49
N ILE A 169 16.86 4.77 13.34
CA ILE A 169 15.68 4.08 12.80
C ILE A 169 16.03 2.76 12.11
N ASN A 170 17.32 2.51 11.85
CA ASN A 170 17.82 1.25 11.32
C ASN A 170 18.31 0.28 12.41
N THR A 171 18.16 0.64 13.69
CA THR A 171 18.50 -0.24 14.81
C THR A 171 17.68 -1.52 14.79
N HIS A 172 18.31 -2.64 15.17
CA HIS A 172 17.65 -3.95 15.25
C HIS A 172 16.90 -4.16 16.58
N ASP A 173 17.12 -3.29 17.57
CA ASP A 173 16.32 -3.25 18.80
C ASP A 173 15.05 -2.41 18.56
N HIS A 174 14.08 -3.05 17.91
CA HIS A 174 12.80 -2.43 17.52
C HIS A 174 11.94 -1.98 18.71
N ASP A 175 12.08 -2.63 19.88
CA ASP A 175 11.40 -2.19 21.10
C ASP A 175 12.06 -0.96 21.70
N LYS A 176 13.40 -0.88 21.70
CA LYS A 176 14.10 0.38 22.03
C LYS A 176 13.76 1.49 21.06
N LEU A 177 13.76 1.24 19.74
CA LEU A 177 13.36 2.24 18.74
C LEU A 177 11.94 2.77 19.00
N HIS A 178 11.00 1.86 19.26
CA HIS A 178 9.63 2.23 19.60
C HIS A 178 9.58 3.09 20.88
N ASN A 179 10.27 2.69 21.95
CA ASN A 179 10.32 3.44 23.21
C ASN A 179 10.97 4.84 23.04
N ASP A 180 12.11 4.93 22.35
CA ASP A 180 12.81 6.18 22.07
C ASP A 180 11.94 7.13 21.22
N ALA A 181 11.25 6.58 20.20
CA ALA A 181 10.29 7.32 19.39
C ALA A 181 9.11 7.82 20.21
N VAL A 182 8.53 7.00 21.08
CA VAL A 182 7.45 7.40 21.99
C VAL A 182 7.91 8.51 22.94
N GLU A 183 9.12 8.42 23.52
CA GLU A 183 9.67 9.47 24.37
C GLU A 183 9.92 10.78 23.60
N ALA A 184 10.46 10.70 22.38
CA ALA A 184 10.72 11.86 21.54
C ALA A 184 9.43 12.55 21.07
N LEU A 185 8.42 11.76 20.67
CA LEU A 185 7.12 12.25 20.20
C LEU A 185 6.25 12.82 21.34
N ARG A 186 6.32 12.26 22.55
CA ARG A 186 5.66 12.85 23.75
C ARG A 186 6.22 14.21 24.17
N LYS A 187 7.37 14.66 23.61
CA LYS A 187 7.93 16.02 23.76
C LYS A 187 7.40 17.01 22.72
N LEU A 188 6.38 16.65 21.94
CA LEU A 188 5.67 17.52 21.01
C LEU A 188 4.36 18.01 21.62
N ASP A 189 4.04 19.31 21.45
CA ASP A 189 2.84 19.91 22.05
C ASP A 189 1.53 19.32 21.49
N ARG A 190 1.55 18.85 20.24
CA ARG A 190 0.40 18.23 19.56
C ARG A 190 0.88 17.37 18.40
N ILE A 191 0.31 16.17 18.26
CA ILE A 191 0.43 15.28 17.09
C ILE A 191 -0.97 15.02 16.58
N ASP A 192 -1.20 15.24 15.29
CA ASP A 192 -2.52 15.11 14.65
C ASP A 192 -2.62 13.86 13.77
N GLY A 193 -1.47 13.31 13.35
CA GLY A 193 -1.33 12.03 12.65
C GLY A 193 0.14 11.61 12.54
N ILE A 194 0.36 10.30 12.34
CA ILE A 194 1.67 9.70 12.08
C ILE A 194 1.54 8.87 10.80
N CYS A 195 2.51 8.97 9.90
CA CYS A 195 2.58 8.19 8.68
C CYS A 195 4.05 7.92 8.30
N THR A 196 4.27 7.16 7.23
CA THR A 196 5.58 6.96 6.61
C THR A 196 5.43 6.98 5.09
N VAL A 197 6.55 7.16 4.38
CA VAL A 197 6.68 6.93 2.92
C VAL A 197 7.71 5.84 2.62
N TRP A 198 8.10 5.08 3.66
CA TRP A 198 9.17 4.11 3.62
C TRP A 198 8.65 2.75 4.09
N GLU A 199 8.65 1.78 3.17
CA GLU A 199 8.04 0.46 3.34
C GLU A 199 8.51 -0.25 4.61
N THR A 200 9.81 -0.18 4.92
CA THR A 200 10.42 -0.86 6.07
C THR A 200 9.91 -0.31 7.41
N SER A 201 9.41 0.92 7.43
CA SER A 201 8.95 1.60 8.64
C SER A 201 7.44 1.49 8.89
N ILE A 202 6.68 0.78 8.04
CA ILE A 202 5.22 0.70 8.16
C ILE A 202 4.75 0.01 9.44
N LEU A 203 5.45 -1.04 9.91
CA LEU A 203 5.13 -1.72 11.16
C LEU A 203 5.39 -0.84 12.39
N HIS A 204 6.52 -0.12 12.40
CA HIS A 204 6.85 0.86 13.44
C HIS A 204 5.84 2.00 13.47
N THR A 205 5.44 2.50 12.29
CA THR A 205 4.38 3.51 12.13
C THR A 205 3.05 3.03 12.68
N ALA A 206 2.68 1.77 12.41
CA ALA A 206 1.46 1.15 12.93
C ALA A 206 1.44 1.10 14.47
N ARG A 207 2.52 0.60 15.08
CA ARG A 207 2.71 0.56 16.54
C ARG A 207 2.59 1.97 17.15
N LEU A 208 3.17 2.98 16.51
CA LEU A 208 3.06 4.38 16.96
C LEU A 208 1.64 4.93 16.82
N CYS A 209 0.91 4.63 15.75
CA CYS A 209 -0.49 5.05 15.64
C CYS A 209 -1.37 4.44 16.74
N GLU A 210 -1.20 3.14 17.07
CA GLU A 210 -1.93 2.50 18.16
C GLU A 210 -1.59 3.13 19.53
N GLU A 211 -0.31 3.30 19.84
CA GLU A 211 0.18 3.92 21.09
C GLU A 211 -0.34 5.36 21.29
N PHE A 212 -0.29 6.18 20.25
CA PHE A 212 -0.82 7.56 20.29
C PHE A 212 -2.33 7.65 20.05
N ARG A 213 -3.03 6.52 19.82
CA ARG A 213 -4.47 6.42 19.51
C ARG A 213 -4.90 7.28 18.31
N LEU A 214 -4.04 7.31 17.30
CA LEU A 214 -4.24 8.00 16.03
C LEU A 214 -4.75 7.01 14.97
N PRO A 215 -5.39 7.49 13.89
CA PRO A 215 -5.75 6.65 12.75
C PRO A 215 -4.52 5.90 12.23
N GLY A 216 -4.53 4.58 12.40
CA GLY A 216 -3.41 3.67 12.13
C GLY A 216 -3.86 2.40 11.42
N PRO A 217 -2.97 1.73 10.68
CA PRO A 217 -3.25 0.37 10.24
C PRO A 217 -3.18 -0.50 11.49
N PRO A 218 -4.11 -1.44 11.71
CA PRO A 218 -3.97 -2.39 12.80
C PRO A 218 -2.62 -3.09 12.68
N VAL A 219 -1.82 -3.15 13.75
CA VAL A 219 -0.48 -3.76 13.73
C VAL A 219 -0.54 -5.18 13.16
N ALA A 220 -1.52 -5.97 13.62
CA ALA A 220 -1.77 -7.32 13.11
C ALA A 220 -2.05 -7.38 11.58
N ALA A 221 -2.71 -6.36 11.00
CA ALA A 221 -2.94 -6.32 9.56
C ALA A 221 -1.65 -6.06 8.78
N VAL A 222 -0.75 -5.23 9.32
CA VAL A 222 0.59 -5.01 8.75
C VAL A 222 1.44 -6.27 8.86
N GLU A 223 1.46 -6.94 10.01
CA GLU A 223 2.20 -8.20 10.22
C GLU A 223 1.75 -9.34 9.28
N LEU A 224 0.45 -9.40 8.96
CA LEU A 224 -0.10 -10.34 7.98
C LEU A 224 0.36 -9.99 6.56
N ALA A 225 0.32 -8.70 6.19
CA ALA A 225 0.70 -8.22 4.86
C ALA A 225 2.22 -8.28 4.59
N ARG A 226 3.07 -8.16 5.61
CA ARG A 226 4.54 -8.22 5.48
C ARG A 226 5.10 -9.64 5.31
N ASP A 227 4.35 -10.67 5.71
CA ASP A 227 4.71 -12.09 5.52
C ASP A 227 3.90 -12.67 4.34
N LYS A 228 4.60 -13.04 3.25
CA LYS A 228 3.95 -13.52 2.03
C LYS A 228 3.14 -14.80 2.24
N ARG A 229 3.57 -15.69 3.14
CA ARG A 229 2.82 -16.89 3.52
C ARG A 229 1.55 -16.51 4.27
N LYS A 230 1.65 -15.69 5.33
CA LYS A 230 0.46 -15.23 6.08
C LYS A 230 -0.54 -14.52 5.18
N THR A 231 -0.06 -13.76 4.19
CA THR A 231 -0.95 -13.15 3.19
C THR A 231 -1.66 -14.19 2.33
N ARG A 232 -0.96 -15.22 1.82
CA ARG A 232 -1.59 -16.33 1.09
C ARG A 232 -2.64 -17.05 1.95
N ASP A 233 -2.30 -17.37 3.20
CA ASP A 233 -3.20 -18.04 4.16
C ASP A 233 -4.51 -17.25 4.36
N VAL A 234 -4.40 -15.92 4.54
CA VAL A 234 -5.56 -15.02 4.74
C VAL A 234 -6.40 -14.89 3.46
N LEU A 235 -5.77 -14.79 2.28
CA LEU A 235 -6.47 -14.71 1.00
C LEU A 235 -7.24 -16.00 0.69
N GLU A 236 -6.61 -17.16 0.87
CA GLU A 236 -7.24 -18.47 0.68
C GLU A 236 -8.40 -18.66 1.66
N ALA A 237 -8.21 -18.34 2.95
CA ALA A 237 -9.26 -18.40 3.96
C ALA A 237 -10.45 -17.45 3.68
N ALA A 238 -10.20 -16.34 2.98
CA ALA A 238 -11.22 -15.39 2.51
C ALA A 238 -11.82 -15.75 1.13
N GLY A 239 -11.35 -16.84 0.49
CA GLY A 239 -11.87 -17.33 -0.79
C GLY A 239 -11.38 -16.56 -2.03
N TRP A 240 -10.30 -15.78 -1.91
CA TRP A 240 -9.66 -15.13 -3.05
C TRP A 240 -8.87 -16.13 -3.90
N PRO A 241 -8.69 -15.88 -5.21
CA PRO A 241 -7.76 -16.66 -6.03
C PRO A 241 -6.34 -16.60 -5.46
N THR A 242 -5.71 -17.76 -5.31
CA THR A 242 -4.29 -17.88 -4.91
C THR A 242 -3.53 -18.75 -5.90
N THR A 243 -2.23 -18.47 -6.05
CA THR A 243 -1.30 -19.31 -6.81
C THR A 243 -1.05 -20.62 -6.06
N ARG A 244 -0.81 -21.71 -6.81
CA ARG A 244 -0.23 -22.91 -6.20
C ARG A 244 1.15 -22.54 -5.66
N HIS A 245 1.36 -22.73 -4.36
CA HIS A 245 2.57 -22.30 -3.69
C HIS A 245 3.04 -23.31 -2.65
N ARG A 246 4.36 -23.33 -2.39
CA ARG A 246 4.95 -24.17 -1.34
C ARG A 246 6.13 -23.51 -0.66
N LEU A 247 6.15 -23.62 0.66
CA LEU A 247 7.30 -23.27 1.50
C LEU A 247 8.46 -24.24 1.18
N VAL A 248 9.67 -23.70 1.10
CA VAL A 248 10.92 -24.42 0.93
C VAL A 248 11.86 -23.90 2.00
N THR A 249 12.29 -24.75 2.94
CA THR A 249 13.23 -24.37 4.01
C THR A 249 14.61 -24.99 3.82
N ALA A 250 14.73 -26.01 2.97
CA ALA A 250 15.98 -26.65 2.59
C ALA A 250 15.95 -27.17 1.14
N GLU A 251 17.13 -27.49 0.58
CA GLU A 251 17.25 -28.05 -0.79
C GLU A 251 16.46 -29.37 -0.96
N SER A 252 16.27 -30.13 0.13
CA SER A 252 15.45 -31.35 0.17
C SER A 252 14.01 -31.13 -0.31
N ASP A 253 13.47 -29.94 -0.07
CA ASP A 253 12.05 -29.64 -0.23
C ASP A 253 11.71 -29.30 -1.69
N LEU A 254 12.73 -28.89 -2.47
CA LEU A 254 12.60 -28.45 -3.87
C LEU A 254 11.93 -29.50 -4.75
N ARG A 255 12.13 -30.79 -4.48
CA ARG A 255 11.55 -31.88 -5.27
C ARG A 255 10.05 -32.03 -5.04
N GLU A 256 9.58 -31.97 -3.80
CA GLU A 256 8.14 -31.99 -3.50
C GLU A 256 7.48 -30.68 -3.98
N ALA A 257 8.10 -29.53 -3.68
CA ALA A 257 7.59 -28.23 -4.05
C ALA A 257 7.40 -28.09 -5.57
N SER A 258 8.40 -28.45 -6.37
CA SER A 258 8.31 -28.39 -7.85
C SER A 258 7.31 -29.38 -8.44
N GLN A 259 7.11 -30.55 -7.82
CA GLN A 259 6.08 -31.51 -8.24
C GLN A 259 4.65 -30.99 -7.98
N TYR A 260 4.45 -30.23 -6.91
CA TYR A 260 3.16 -29.64 -6.56
C TYR A 260 2.84 -28.38 -7.39
N VAL A 261 3.81 -27.48 -7.52
CA VAL A 261 3.64 -26.19 -8.22
C VAL A 261 3.66 -26.37 -9.75
N GLY A 262 4.58 -27.18 -10.27
CA GLY A 262 4.88 -27.28 -11.70
C GLY A 262 5.87 -26.19 -12.16
N PHE A 263 6.08 -26.11 -13.47
CA PHE A 263 6.93 -25.10 -14.12
C PHE A 263 6.19 -24.46 -15.32
N PRO A 264 6.47 -23.19 -15.68
CA PRO A 264 7.38 -22.26 -15.00
C PRO A 264 6.89 -21.87 -13.59
N ALA A 265 7.83 -21.53 -12.72
CA ALA A 265 7.58 -21.16 -11.33
C ALA A 265 8.43 -19.95 -10.93
N VAL A 266 8.09 -19.33 -9.81
CA VAL A 266 8.82 -18.22 -9.21
C VAL A 266 9.32 -18.63 -7.83
N LEU A 267 10.64 -18.68 -7.66
CA LEU A 267 11.28 -18.80 -6.35
C LEU A 267 11.47 -17.40 -5.75
N LYS A 268 11.09 -17.21 -4.49
CA LYS A 268 11.31 -15.95 -3.77
C LYS A 268 11.50 -16.16 -2.26
N PRO A 269 12.28 -15.31 -1.56
CA PRO A 269 12.27 -15.28 -0.10
C PRO A 269 10.87 -14.96 0.46
N VAL A 270 10.48 -15.58 1.58
CA VAL A 270 9.15 -15.36 2.21
C VAL A 270 8.94 -13.91 2.66
N ALA A 271 10.01 -13.21 3.01
CA ALA A 271 10.00 -11.82 3.46
C ALA A 271 11.10 -11.00 2.75
N GLY A 272 11.12 -9.67 2.94
CA GLY A 272 11.88 -8.74 2.12
C GLY A 272 11.07 -8.17 0.95
N SER A 273 11.62 -7.15 0.27
CA SER A 273 10.94 -6.34 -0.74
C SER A 273 11.82 -6.03 -1.97
N ALA A 274 11.36 -5.14 -2.85
CA ALA A 274 12.06 -4.69 -4.08
C ALA A 274 12.54 -5.84 -5.00
N SER A 275 11.76 -6.93 -5.09
CA SER A 275 12.08 -8.15 -5.85
C SER A 275 13.43 -8.80 -5.54
N VAL A 276 14.05 -8.50 -4.38
CA VAL A 276 15.34 -9.06 -3.98
C VAL A 276 15.22 -10.58 -3.81
N GLY A 277 16.03 -11.32 -4.57
CA GLY A 277 16.04 -12.78 -4.55
C GLY A 277 14.87 -13.46 -5.29
N VAL A 278 13.99 -12.70 -5.96
CA VAL A 278 12.89 -13.26 -6.76
C VAL A 278 13.44 -13.71 -8.14
N GLN A 279 13.19 -14.96 -8.51
CA GLN A 279 13.67 -15.55 -9.77
C GLN A 279 12.63 -16.48 -10.40
N ARG A 280 12.40 -16.32 -11.71
CA ARG A 280 11.67 -17.27 -12.57
C ARG A 280 12.56 -18.47 -12.83
N VAL A 281 11.98 -19.67 -12.74
CA VAL A 281 12.64 -20.94 -13.00
C VAL A 281 11.76 -21.82 -13.88
N ASP A 282 12.32 -22.33 -14.98
CA ASP A 282 11.58 -23.12 -15.98
C ASP A 282 11.79 -24.65 -15.85
N CYS A 283 12.73 -25.09 -15.02
CA CYS A 283 12.98 -26.50 -14.73
C CYS A 283 13.61 -26.73 -13.34
N TYR A 284 13.75 -28.00 -12.95
CA TYR A 284 14.29 -28.39 -11.64
C TYR A 284 15.76 -27.97 -11.45
N GLU A 285 16.56 -28.03 -12.52
CA GLU A 285 17.97 -27.65 -12.51
C GLU A 285 18.10 -26.14 -12.24
N HIS A 286 17.30 -25.31 -12.92
CA HIS A 286 17.25 -23.86 -12.66
C HIS A 286 16.77 -23.56 -11.24
N LEU A 287 15.81 -24.33 -10.71
CA LEU A 287 15.33 -24.18 -9.32
C LEU A 287 16.43 -24.45 -8.29
N VAL A 288 17.22 -25.51 -8.45
CA VAL A 288 18.35 -25.83 -7.55
C VAL A 288 19.44 -24.77 -7.63
N GLU A 289 19.74 -24.25 -8.82
CA GLU A 289 20.72 -23.18 -9.03
C GLU A 289 20.26 -21.85 -8.42
N ALA A 290 18.99 -21.48 -8.63
CA ALA A 290 18.36 -20.28 -8.06
C ALA A 290 18.37 -20.34 -6.53
N PHE A 291 17.91 -21.44 -5.94
CA PHE A 291 17.90 -21.65 -4.49
C PHE A 291 19.30 -21.50 -3.88
N ASN A 292 20.30 -22.20 -4.43
CA ASN A 292 21.68 -22.11 -3.93
C ASN A 292 22.31 -20.73 -4.15
N THR A 293 21.98 -20.04 -5.24
CA THR A 293 22.52 -18.72 -5.53
C THR A 293 21.92 -17.67 -4.62
N VAL A 294 20.59 -17.59 -4.50
CA VAL A 294 19.92 -16.63 -3.61
C VAL A 294 20.26 -16.92 -2.14
N THR A 295 20.34 -18.19 -1.73
CA THR A 295 20.78 -18.56 -0.37
C THR A 295 22.20 -18.08 -0.06
N ARG A 296 23.15 -18.20 -1.01
CA ARG A 296 24.51 -17.68 -0.81
C ARG A 296 24.55 -16.15 -0.83
N SER A 297 23.83 -15.51 -1.75
CA SER A 297 23.79 -14.04 -1.86
C SER A 297 23.15 -13.36 -0.64
N LEU A 298 22.30 -14.07 0.09
CA LEU A 298 21.63 -13.58 1.30
C LEU A 298 22.13 -14.28 2.59
N ALA A 299 23.23 -15.05 2.53
CA ALA A 299 23.79 -15.73 3.71
C ALA A 299 24.35 -14.75 4.76
N ASP A 300 24.86 -13.61 4.31
CA ASP A 300 25.32 -12.48 5.15
C ASP A 300 24.19 -11.47 5.43
N MET A 301 22.94 -11.82 5.11
CA MET A 301 21.73 -11.05 5.42
C MET A 301 20.90 -11.79 6.46
N VAL A 302 20.35 -11.06 7.41
CA VAL A 302 19.29 -11.54 8.30
C VAL A 302 18.02 -10.76 8.02
N LEU A 303 16.88 -11.38 8.34
CA LEU A 303 15.59 -10.72 8.26
C LEU A 303 15.27 -10.10 9.63
N VAL A 304 14.90 -8.83 9.68
CA VAL A 304 14.31 -8.22 10.89
C VAL A 304 13.10 -7.40 10.46
N ASP A 305 11.94 -7.59 11.09
CA ASP A 305 10.64 -6.98 10.75
C ASP A 305 10.26 -6.99 9.25
N GLY A 306 10.68 -8.05 8.55
CA GLY A 306 10.42 -8.24 7.11
C GLY A 306 11.40 -7.53 6.18
N ILE A 307 12.53 -7.06 6.68
CA ILE A 307 13.56 -6.27 5.99
C ILE A 307 14.88 -7.07 5.96
N PHE A 308 15.63 -7.04 4.86
CA PHE A 308 16.98 -7.58 4.82
C PHE A 308 18.00 -6.56 5.34
N VAL A 309 18.82 -6.99 6.31
CA VAL A 309 19.91 -6.22 6.88
C VAL A 309 21.17 -7.08 6.93
N HIS A 310 22.35 -6.48 6.80
CA HIS A 310 23.61 -7.22 6.92
C HIS A 310 23.80 -7.77 8.33
N LYS A 311 24.27 -9.01 8.43
CA LYS A 311 24.59 -9.67 9.69
C LYS A 311 25.75 -8.97 10.41
N ASN A 312 25.44 -8.37 11.55
CA ASN A 312 26.42 -7.81 12.50
C ASN A 312 26.40 -8.61 13.82
N ASP A 313 27.46 -8.48 14.62
CA ASP A 313 27.64 -9.24 15.88
C ASP A 313 26.53 -8.99 16.93
N ASP A 314 25.84 -7.85 16.86
CA ASP A 314 24.80 -7.43 17.83
C ASP A 314 23.37 -7.95 17.50
N ILE A 315 23.16 -8.65 16.38
CA ILE A 315 21.82 -9.14 15.98
C ILE A 315 21.61 -10.55 16.54
N ASP A 316 20.60 -10.74 17.40
CA ASP A 316 20.27 -12.05 17.95
C ASP A 316 20.07 -13.09 16.83
N HIS A 317 20.76 -14.22 16.95
CA HIS A 317 21.02 -15.15 15.86
C HIS A 317 19.83 -16.09 15.55
N THR A 318 18.60 -15.63 15.83
CA THR A 318 17.39 -16.46 15.85
C THR A 318 16.47 -16.25 14.64
N VAL A 319 16.67 -15.20 13.84
CA VAL A 319 15.94 -15.06 12.56
C VAL A 319 16.69 -15.73 11.41
N GLU A 320 16.46 -17.04 11.27
CA GLU A 320 17.00 -17.84 10.18
C GLU A 320 16.56 -17.30 8.82
N PHE A 321 17.52 -16.76 8.06
CA PHE A 321 17.40 -16.76 6.61
C PHE A 321 17.37 -18.22 6.14
N GLY A 322 16.34 -18.61 5.36
CA GLY A 322 16.21 -19.99 4.88
C GLY A 322 14.84 -20.36 4.33
N SER A 323 13.78 -19.64 4.71
CA SER A 323 12.43 -19.87 4.17
C SER A 323 12.20 -19.13 2.85
N PHE A 324 12.07 -19.92 1.78
CA PHE A 324 11.62 -19.50 0.45
C PHE A 324 10.17 -19.93 0.21
N MET A 325 9.51 -19.26 -0.73
CA MET A 325 8.29 -19.71 -1.37
C MET A 325 8.59 -20.02 -2.83
N LEU A 326 8.19 -21.21 -3.28
CA LEU A 326 8.03 -21.52 -4.70
C LEU A 326 6.56 -21.30 -5.07
N GLU A 327 6.28 -20.44 -6.03
CA GLU A 327 4.92 -20.16 -6.51
C GLU A 327 4.76 -20.42 -8.00
N GLU A 328 3.55 -20.72 -8.42
CA GLU A 328 3.14 -20.77 -9.82
C GLU A 328 3.39 -19.43 -10.51
N TYR A 329 4.06 -19.47 -11.67
CA TYR A 329 4.26 -18.28 -12.50
C TYR A 329 2.95 -17.89 -13.17
N LEU A 330 2.52 -16.64 -12.99
CA LEU A 330 1.30 -16.09 -13.58
C LEU A 330 1.61 -15.36 -14.89
N ASP A 331 1.26 -15.99 -16.01
CA ASP A 331 1.49 -15.50 -17.37
C ASP A 331 0.33 -14.57 -17.83
N GLY A 332 0.45 -13.26 -17.58
CA GLY A 332 -0.56 -12.25 -17.94
C GLY A 332 -0.27 -10.85 -17.37
N SER A 333 -0.81 -9.79 -17.96
CA SER A 333 -0.47 -8.38 -17.68
C SER A 333 -0.31 -8.01 -16.19
N GLU A 334 0.79 -7.32 -15.88
CA GLU A 334 0.99 -6.70 -14.56
C GLU A 334 0.18 -5.40 -14.44
N VAL A 335 -0.45 -5.21 -13.29
CA VAL A 335 -1.03 -3.95 -12.86
C VAL A 335 -0.63 -3.70 -11.43
N ASP A 336 -0.65 -2.44 -11.00
CA ASP A 336 -0.65 -2.07 -9.59
C ASP A 336 -1.98 -1.41 -9.23
N VAL A 337 -2.68 -2.00 -8.25
CA VAL A 337 -3.93 -1.44 -7.71
C VAL A 337 -3.60 -0.64 -6.47
N ASN A 338 -3.61 0.70 -6.56
CA ASN A 338 -3.34 1.59 -5.43
C ASN A 338 -4.65 2.00 -4.76
N ILE A 339 -4.71 1.85 -3.43
CA ILE A 339 -5.95 1.99 -2.65
C ILE A 339 -5.73 3.07 -1.57
N VAL A 340 -6.78 3.84 -1.23
CA VAL A 340 -6.83 4.58 0.02
C VAL A 340 -8.05 4.13 0.81
N MET A 341 -7.80 3.38 1.89
CA MET A 341 -8.83 3.02 2.86
C MET A 341 -9.26 4.23 3.70
N SER A 342 -10.45 4.21 4.30
CA SER A 342 -10.88 5.12 5.37
C SER A 342 -12.08 4.51 6.10
N ASP A 343 -12.05 4.43 7.43
CA ASP A 343 -13.07 3.73 8.24
C ASP A 343 -13.36 2.28 7.74
N GLY A 344 -12.35 1.59 7.21
CA GLY A 344 -12.50 0.23 6.63
C GLY A 344 -13.09 0.18 5.22
N VAL A 345 -13.35 1.33 4.58
CA VAL A 345 -13.91 1.44 3.22
C VAL A 345 -12.84 1.91 2.24
N ALA A 346 -12.70 1.24 1.09
CA ALA A 346 -11.89 1.73 -0.02
C ALA A 346 -12.52 3.03 -0.56
N THR A 347 -11.88 4.17 -0.28
CA THR A 347 -12.37 5.52 -0.59
C THR A 347 -11.70 6.09 -1.85
N TYR A 348 -10.57 5.52 -2.25
CA TYR A 348 -9.94 5.71 -3.54
C TYR A 348 -9.39 4.35 -3.98
N VAL A 349 -9.53 4.03 -5.25
CA VAL A 349 -8.91 2.88 -5.91
C VAL A 349 -8.49 3.35 -7.28
N CYS A 350 -7.25 3.09 -7.68
CA CYS A 350 -6.82 3.32 -9.04
C CYS A 350 -5.89 2.21 -9.51
N VAL A 351 -5.95 1.93 -10.82
CA VAL A 351 -5.17 0.86 -11.45
C VAL A 351 -4.13 1.51 -12.35
N HIS A 352 -2.90 1.04 -12.23
CA HIS A 352 -1.74 1.39 -13.05
C HIS A 352 -1.39 0.15 -13.87
N ASP A 353 -0.97 0.28 -15.13
CA ASP A 353 -0.36 -0.85 -15.83
C ASP A 353 1.14 -0.83 -15.60
N ASN A 354 1.72 -1.99 -15.32
CA ASN A 354 3.16 -2.16 -15.19
C ASN A 354 3.73 -2.82 -16.44
N GLY A 355 4.93 -2.42 -16.81
CA GLY A 355 5.67 -3.00 -17.91
C GLY A 355 6.22 -4.39 -17.61
N PRO A 356 6.61 -5.16 -18.65
CA PRO A 356 7.36 -6.39 -18.45
C PRO A 356 8.51 -6.23 -17.48
N THR A 357 8.64 -7.16 -16.54
CA THR A 357 9.86 -7.30 -15.78
C THR A 357 11.00 -7.91 -16.59
N LEU A 358 12.24 -7.68 -16.17
CA LEU A 358 13.44 -8.21 -16.83
C LEU A 358 13.77 -9.64 -16.40
N GLU A 359 13.03 -10.61 -16.97
CA GLU A 359 13.22 -12.04 -16.68
C GLU A 359 14.66 -12.54 -16.91
N PRO A 360 15.17 -13.49 -16.09
CA PRO A 360 14.46 -14.25 -15.05
C PRO A 360 14.24 -13.49 -13.73
N HIS A 361 14.64 -12.22 -13.65
CA HIS A 361 14.41 -11.38 -12.48
C HIS A 361 13.11 -10.57 -12.62
N PHE A 362 12.66 -9.98 -11.52
CA PHE A 362 11.42 -9.21 -11.45
C PHE A 362 11.69 -7.73 -11.19
N ASN A 363 12.64 -7.16 -11.94
CA ASN A 363 12.91 -5.73 -11.94
C ASN A 363 11.82 -5.00 -12.76
N GLU A 364 11.14 -4.06 -12.11
CA GLU A 364 10.24 -3.08 -12.74
C GLU A 364 10.95 -2.32 -13.89
N THR A 365 10.21 -2.02 -14.96
CA THR A 365 10.77 -1.32 -16.14
C THR A 365 10.10 0.02 -16.43
N TRP A 366 8.78 0.07 -16.32
CA TRP A 366 7.95 1.27 -16.41
C TRP A 366 6.58 0.99 -15.78
N ASP A 367 5.88 2.06 -15.38
CA ASP A 367 4.45 2.07 -15.07
C ASP A 367 3.74 3.10 -15.96
N ILE A 368 2.42 2.98 -16.13
CA ILE A 368 1.58 4.02 -16.69
C ILE A 368 0.31 4.23 -15.87
N PHE A 369 -0.07 5.49 -15.74
CA PHE A 369 -1.26 5.94 -15.03
C PHE A 369 -2.10 6.89 -15.89
N PRO A 370 -3.42 6.69 -16.01
CA PRO A 370 -4.19 5.53 -15.56
C PRO A 370 -3.91 4.28 -16.42
N SER A 371 -4.33 3.12 -15.90
CA SER A 371 -4.35 1.85 -16.65
C SER A 371 -5.07 1.97 -18.00
N THR A 372 -4.53 1.26 -18.99
CA THR A 372 -5.04 1.10 -20.35
C THR A 372 -5.77 -0.22 -20.57
N LEU A 373 -5.96 -1.03 -19.52
CA LEU A 373 -6.76 -2.25 -19.60
C LEU A 373 -8.21 -1.95 -20.05
N PRO A 374 -8.86 -2.91 -20.73
CA PRO A 374 -10.28 -2.83 -21.05
C PRO A 374 -11.12 -2.51 -19.80
N SER A 375 -12.10 -1.62 -19.95
CA SER A 375 -12.88 -1.15 -18.79
C SER A 375 -13.66 -2.28 -18.11
N ASP A 376 -14.06 -3.34 -18.80
CA ASP A 376 -14.68 -4.52 -18.18
C ASP A 376 -13.74 -5.29 -17.23
N GLN A 377 -12.42 -5.06 -17.29
CA GLN A 377 -11.43 -5.63 -16.37
C GLN A 377 -11.14 -4.70 -15.18
N ILE A 378 -11.24 -3.37 -15.37
CA ILE A 378 -11.07 -2.37 -14.31
C ILE A 378 -12.37 -2.22 -13.47
N LEU A 379 -13.54 -2.27 -14.11
CA LEU A 379 -14.82 -1.82 -13.55
C LEU A 379 -15.62 -2.88 -12.79
N SER A 380 -15.06 -4.06 -12.49
CA SER A 380 -15.78 -5.10 -11.73
C SER A 380 -16.11 -4.66 -10.29
N HIS A 381 -15.38 -3.69 -9.74
CA HIS A 381 -15.65 -3.02 -8.48
C HIS A 381 -15.38 -1.50 -8.56
N GLU A 382 -15.91 -0.84 -9.59
CA GLU A 382 -16.05 0.62 -9.54
C GLU A 382 -16.94 0.95 -8.33
N VAL A 383 -16.37 1.57 -7.30
CA VAL A 383 -17.15 2.13 -6.17
C VAL A 383 -17.98 3.25 -6.78
N PRO A 384 -19.33 3.11 -6.87
CA PRO A 384 -20.12 4.14 -7.54
C PRO A 384 -19.93 5.49 -6.82
N ASP A 385 -19.89 6.55 -7.62
CA ASP A 385 -19.90 7.96 -7.17
C ASP A 385 -18.57 8.55 -6.64
N LEU A 386 -17.41 7.92 -6.85
CA LEU A 386 -16.09 8.45 -6.45
C LEU A 386 -15.12 8.82 -7.59
N LEU A 387 -15.62 9.01 -8.81
CA LEU A 387 -14.86 9.64 -9.90
C LEU A 387 -14.79 11.17 -9.68
N TRP A 388 -13.65 11.63 -9.19
CA TRP A 388 -13.30 13.04 -9.10
C TRP A 388 -12.72 13.52 -10.43
N SER A 389 -13.54 14.23 -11.22
CA SER A 389 -13.15 14.93 -12.45
C SER A 389 -12.31 16.18 -12.19
#